data_AF-A0A8I1GU35-F1
#
_entry.id   AF-A0A8I1GU35-F1
#
_cell.length_a   1.000
_cell.length_b   1.000
_cell.length_c   1.000
_cell.angle_alpha   90.00
_cell.angle_beta   90.00
_cell.angle_gamma   90.00
#
_symmetry.space_group_name_H-M   'P 1'
#
loop_
_entity.id
_entity.type
_entity.pdbx_description
1 polymer ?
#
loop_
_entity_poly.entity_id
_entity_poly.type
_entity_poly.pdbx_seq_one_letter_code
_entity_poly.pdbx_strand_id
1 'polypeptide(L)'
;KVDLLQNGKVVDTKEVTAATEWKYTFEKLQAYDANGVAYKYEVKEQPIAGYEPKVNGYDITNTKVGQTKLEGTKTWKDDNAKDRPEMITVELLQNGTVIATQEVSKVTGWKYEFKDLAAYDTEGKAYKYEVKEQAVPGYESKVSGTDITNTKVGQTKV
;
A
#
# COMPACT_ATOMS: atom_id res chain seq x y z
N LYS A 1 14.59 15.24 10.37
CA LYS A 1 15.10 15.92 11.61
C LYS A 1 14.34 15.36 12.79
N VAL A 2 15.02 15.17 13.92
CA VAL A 2 14.41 14.64 15.15
C VAL A 2 14.30 15.77 16.17
N ASP A 3 13.09 16.00 16.66
CA ASP A 3 12.77 16.96 17.71
C ASP A 3 12.79 16.26 19.07
N LEU A 4 13.41 16.89 20.07
CA LEU A 4 13.29 16.52 21.48
C LEU A 4 12.16 17.33 22.10
N LEU A 5 11.23 16.63 22.75
CA LEU A 5 10.12 17.21 23.48
C LEU A 5 10.36 17.08 24.98
N GLN A 6 10.24 18.18 25.71
CA GLN A 6 10.17 18.23 27.16
C GLN A 6 8.74 18.57 27.57
N ASN A 7 8.07 17.67 28.27
CA ASN A 7 6.65 17.80 28.66
C ASN A 7 5.75 18.21 27.48
N GLY A 8 5.98 17.60 26.31
CA GLY A 8 5.22 17.84 25.08
C GLY A 8 5.61 19.11 24.30
N LYS A 9 6.61 19.88 24.74
CA LYS A 9 7.11 21.07 24.02
C LYS A 9 8.46 20.78 23.38
N VAL A 10 8.63 21.16 22.11
CA VAL A 10 9.93 21.05 21.43
C VAL A 10 10.93 21.97 22.11
N VAL A 11 12.08 21.42 22.51
CA VAL A 11 13.16 22.15 23.20
C VAL A 11 14.50 22.08 22.47
N ASP A 12 14.71 21.08 21.60
CA ASP A 12 15.89 20.96 20.75
C ASP A 12 15.52 20.17 19.48
N THR A 13 16.33 20.32 18.43
CA THR A 13 16.18 19.61 17.15
C THR A 13 17.55 19.19 16.63
N LYS A 14 17.67 17.91 16.25
CA LYS A 14 18.86 17.36 15.58
C LYS A 14 18.60 17.02 14.13
N GLU A 15 19.57 17.39 13.29
CA GLU A 15 19.69 16.84 11.96
C GLU A 15 20.41 15.50 12.04
N VAL A 16 19.82 14.48 11.42
CA VAL A 16 20.29 13.09 11.43
C VAL A 16 20.46 12.68 9.99
N THR A 17 21.64 12.17 9.66
CA THR A 17 22.02 11.84 8.28
C THR A 17 22.79 10.53 8.24
N ALA A 18 23.07 10.03 7.04
CA ALA A 18 23.99 8.89 6.87
C ALA A 18 25.37 9.16 7.48
N ALA A 19 25.85 10.41 7.51
CA ALA A 19 27.13 10.77 8.11
C ALA A 19 27.14 10.64 9.65
N THR A 20 25.96 10.71 10.30
CA THR A 20 25.82 10.43 11.74
C THR A 20 25.44 8.97 12.01
N GLU A 21 25.56 8.10 11.00
CA GLU A 21 25.11 6.69 11.04
C GLU A 21 23.65 6.54 11.52
N TRP A 22 22.80 7.51 11.19
CA TRP A 22 21.40 7.55 11.65
C TRP A 22 21.21 7.61 13.17
N LYS A 23 22.26 7.92 13.92
CA LYS A 23 22.23 8.11 15.36
C LYS A 23 22.09 9.58 15.70
N TYR A 24 21.52 9.84 16.87
CA TYR A 24 21.40 11.17 17.44
C TYR A 24 21.52 11.09 18.96
N THR A 25 22.01 12.17 19.56
CA THR A 25 22.15 12.29 21.02
C THR A 25 21.73 13.69 21.45
N PHE A 26 20.94 13.76 22.50
CA PHE A 26 20.65 14.98 23.24
C PHE A 26 21.35 14.90 24.59
N GLU A 27 22.17 15.89 24.91
CA GLU A 27 23.00 15.91 26.12
C GLU A 27 22.59 17.04 27.06
N LYS A 28 23.04 16.97 28.32
CA LYS A 28 22.85 18.04 29.34
C LYS A 28 21.37 18.37 29.60
N LEU A 29 20.50 17.36 29.53
CA LEU A 29 19.08 17.48 29.85
C LEU A 29 18.87 17.56 31.36
N GLN A 30 17.98 18.45 31.79
CA GLN A 30 17.60 18.58 33.20
C GLN A 30 16.63 17.46 33.58
N ALA A 31 16.84 16.78 34.70
CA ALA A 31 15.94 15.72 35.14
C ALA A 31 14.66 16.24 35.82
N TYR A 32 14.74 17.39 36.50
CA TYR A 32 13.66 17.95 37.32
C TYR A 32 13.49 19.46 37.07
N ASP A 33 12.27 19.94 37.25
CA ASP A 33 11.97 21.37 37.28
C ASP A 33 12.40 22.02 38.62
N ALA A 34 12.19 23.33 38.72
CA ALA A 34 12.54 24.11 39.92
C ALA A 34 11.78 23.66 41.19
N ASN A 35 10.67 22.93 41.04
CA ASN A 35 9.87 22.40 42.13
C ASN A 35 10.19 20.93 42.45
N GLY A 36 11.18 20.33 41.76
CA GLY A 36 11.55 18.92 41.92
C GLY A 36 10.65 17.94 41.17
N VAL A 37 9.82 18.39 40.23
CA VAL A 37 8.98 17.51 39.40
C VAL A 37 9.78 17.01 38.21
N ALA A 38 9.78 15.70 37.97
CA ALA A 38 10.54 15.10 36.88
C ALA A 38 10.04 15.55 35.50
N TYR A 39 10.96 15.87 34.59
CA TYR A 39 10.63 16.12 33.20
C TYR A 39 10.38 14.81 32.45
N LYS A 40 9.32 14.79 31.64
CA LYS A 40 9.10 13.75 30.65
C LYS A 40 9.77 14.17 29.34
N TYR A 41 10.64 13.32 28.83
CA TYR A 41 11.25 13.49 27.51
C TYR A 41 10.72 12.48 26.51
N GLU A 42 10.45 12.97 25.30
CA GLU A 42 9.98 12.18 24.17
C GLU A 42 10.67 12.69 22.91
N VAL A 43 10.73 11.86 21.87
CA VAL A 43 11.24 12.28 20.57
C VAL A 43 10.13 12.22 19.54
N LYS A 44 10.23 13.08 18.54
CA LYS A 44 9.36 13.08 17.37
C LYS A 44 10.19 13.33 16.14
N GLU A 45 9.90 12.63 15.05
CA GLU A 45 10.47 13.00 13.76
C GLU A 45 9.57 14.00 13.03
N GLN A 46 10.20 14.97 12.37
CA GLN A 46 9.50 15.85 11.45
C GLN A 46 9.02 15.05 10.23
N PRO A 47 7.82 15.31 9.69
CA PRO A 47 7.28 14.56 8.56
C PRO A 47 8.22 14.56 7.36
N ILE A 48 8.44 13.39 6.79
CA ILE A 48 9.19 13.21 5.54
C ILE A 48 8.20 12.74 4.48
N ALA A 49 8.12 13.45 3.35
CA ALA A 49 7.22 13.06 2.27
C ALA A 49 7.50 11.63 1.80
N GLY A 50 6.47 10.80 1.74
CA GLY A 50 6.59 9.39 1.36
C GLY A 50 7.16 8.47 2.44
N TYR A 51 7.22 8.92 3.71
CA TYR A 51 7.57 8.09 4.84
C TYR A 51 6.61 8.32 6.01
N GLU A 52 6.29 7.25 6.73
CA GLU A 52 5.51 7.27 7.95
C GLU A 52 6.42 6.88 9.13
N PRO A 53 6.64 7.78 10.11
CA PRO A 53 7.50 7.50 11.24
C PRO A 53 6.75 6.78 12.37
N LYS A 54 7.39 5.79 12.98
CA LYS A 54 6.94 5.12 14.20
C LYS A 54 8.00 5.29 15.29
N VAL A 55 7.60 5.85 16.43
CA VAL A 55 8.47 6.07 17.60
C VAL A 55 8.22 4.97 18.64
N ASN A 56 9.26 4.25 19.02
CA ASN A 56 9.26 3.28 20.11
C ASN A 56 10.32 3.70 21.14
N GLY A 57 9.90 4.40 22.19
CA GLY A 57 10.82 5.03 23.14
C GLY A 57 11.61 6.15 22.45
N TYR A 58 12.89 5.89 22.17
CA TYR A 58 13.77 6.80 21.42
C TYR A 58 14.20 6.23 20.06
N ASP A 59 13.78 5.02 19.72
CA ASP A 59 14.03 4.50 18.37
C ASP A 59 12.94 5.01 17.42
N ILE A 60 13.37 5.49 16.26
CA ILE A 60 12.48 5.99 15.21
C ILE A 60 12.65 5.08 14.00
N THR A 61 11.56 4.42 13.60
CA THR A 61 11.51 3.61 12.37
C THR A 61 10.71 4.36 11.32
N ASN A 62 11.31 4.56 10.15
CA ASN A 62 10.66 5.17 9.00
C ASN A 62 10.22 4.09 8.00
N THR A 63 8.91 3.96 7.79
CA THR A 63 8.37 3.08 6.75
C THR A 63 8.08 3.90 5.50
N LYS A 64 8.64 3.51 4.35
CA LYS A 64 8.36 4.19 3.08
C LYS A 64 6.89 3.97 2.71
N VAL A 65 6.13 5.05 2.61
CA VAL A 65 4.74 5.02 2.15
C VAL A 65 4.66 5.55 0.72
N GLY A 66 4.17 4.71 -0.17
CA GLY A 66 3.75 5.11 -1.51
C GLY A 66 2.34 4.60 -1.73
N GLN A 67 1.49 5.40 -2.35
CA GLN A 67 0.22 4.91 -2.87
C GLN A 67 0.38 4.64 -4.35
N THR A 68 -0.07 3.48 -4.78
CA THR A 68 -0.24 3.15 -6.18
C THR A 68 -1.71 2.85 -6.46
N LYS A 69 -2.05 2.80 -7.74
CA LYS A 69 -3.33 2.31 -8.21
C LYS A 69 -3.12 1.22 -9.24
N LEU A 70 -4.09 0.34 -9.35
CA LEU A 70 -4.12 -0.70 -10.36
C LEU A 70 -5.42 -0.57 -11.14
N GLU A 71 -5.31 -0.32 -12.43
CA GLU A 71 -6.45 -0.22 -13.35
C GLU A 71 -6.29 -1.20 -14.50
N GLY A 72 -7.43 -1.66 -15.02
CA GLY A 72 -7.45 -2.64 -16.11
C GLY A 72 -8.78 -2.66 -16.83
N THR A 73 -8.77 -3.30 -17.99
CA THR A 73 -9.93 -3.47 -18.84
C THR A 73 -10.24 -4.94 -19.06
N LYS A 74 -11.52 -5.23 -19.30
CA LYS A 74 -12.02 -6.55 -19.66
C LYS A 74 -12.40 -6.57 -21.14
N THR A 75 -11.79 -7.50 -21.87
CA THR A 75 -12.10 -7.79 -23.26
C THR A 75 -12.71 -9.18 -23.41
N TRP A 76 -13.70 -9.30 -24.30
CA TRP A 76 -14.34 -10.55 -24.68
C TRP A 76 -13.97 -10.92 -26.12
N LYS A 77 -13.43 -12.13 -26.33
CA LYS A 77 -13.17 -12.75 -27.63
C LYS A 77 -14.14 -13.91 -27.82
N ASP A 78 -15.37 -13.58 -28.16
CA ASP A 78 -16.50 -14.53 -28.15
C ASP A 78 -17.53 -14.30 -29.26
N ASP A 79 -17.18 -13.50 -30.27
CA ASP A 79 -18.07 -13.15 -31.39
C ASP A 79 -19.43 -12.60 -30.93
N ASN A 80 -19.44 -11.82 -29.85
CA ASN A 80 -20.65 -11.27 -29.23
C ASN A 80 -21.66 -12.36 -28.82
N ALA A 81 -21.16 -13.44 -28.23
CA ALA A 81 -21.95 -14.53 -27.70
C ALA A 81 -23.17 -14.04 -26.89
N LYS A 82 -24.34 -14.63 -27.17
CA LYS A 82 -25.61 -14.28 -26.49
C LYS A 82 -25.68 -14.75 -25.05
N ASP A 83 -24.85 -15.73 -24.67
CA ASP A 83 -24.79 -16.34 -23.35
C ASP A 83 -23.63 -15.78 -22.50
N ARG A 84 -23.05 -14.64 -22.90
CA ARG A 84 -22.06 -13.93 -22.10
C ARG A 84 -22.67 -13.54 -20.74
N PRO A 85 -21.97 -13.76 -19.61
CA PRO A 85 -22.45 -13.31 -18.32
C PRO A 85 -22.54 -11.78 -18.26
N GLU A 86 -23.47 -11.27 -17.45
CA GLU A 86 -23.68 -9.83 -17.29
C GLU A 86 -22.53 -9.15 -16.55
N MET A 87 -21.80 -9.91 -15.74
CA MET A 87 -20.73 -9.46 -14.86
C MET A 87 -19.67 -10.54 -14.64
N ILE A 88 -18.49 -10.12 -14.22
CA ILE A 88 -17.40 -10.98 -13.76
C ILE A 88 -16.89 -10.46 -12.42
N THR A 89 -16.18 -11.30 -11.68
CA THR A 89 -15.48 -10.91 -10.46
C THR A 89 -13.98 -10.87 -10.72
N VAL A 90 -13.39 -9.69 -10.57
CA VAL A 90 -11.94 -9.48 -10.61
C VAL A 90 -11.40 -9.45 -9.19
N GLU A 91 -10.39 -10.25 -8.91
CA GLU A 91 -9.70 -10.35 -7.64
C GLU A 91 -8.38 -9.56 -7.74
N LEU A 92 -8.13 -8.69 -6.75
CA LEU A 92 -6.84 -8.04 -6.55
C LEU A 92 -6.01 -8.90 -5.60
N LEU A 93 -4.82 -9.29 -6.06
CA LEU A 93 -3.86 -10.05 -5.28
C LEU A 93 -2.71 -9.14 -4.85
N GLN A 94 -2.36 -9.17 -3.56
CA GLN A 94 -1.15 -8.60 -2.99
C GLN A 94 -0.23 -9.74 -2.56
N ASN A 95 0.96 -9.82 -3.15
CA ASN A 95 1.92 -10.91 -2.90
C ASN A 95 1.29 -12.32 -2.99
N GLY A 96 0.38 -12.52 -3.95
CA GLY A 96 -0.33 -13.78 -4.17
C GLY A 96 -1.55 -14.03 -3.26
N THR A 97 -1.87 -13.12 -2.33
CA THR A 97 -3.05 -13.22 -1.47
C THR A 97 -4.14 -12.30 -1.99
N VAL A 98 -5.38 -12.80 -2.13
CA VAL A 98 -6.54 -11.96 -2.48
C VAL A 98 -6.81 -10.99 -1.33
N ILE A 99 -6.85 -9.69 -1.63
CA ILE A 99 -7.11 -8.62 -0.65
C ILE A 99 -8.36 -7.80 -0.94
N ALA A 100 -8.85 -7.84 -2.19
CA ALA A 100 -10.07 -7.16 -2.60
C ALA A 100 -10.66 -7.85 -3.82
N THR A 101 -11.95 -7.63 -4.06
CA THR A 101 -12.64 -8.04 -5.27
C THR A 101 -13.45 -6.88 -5.83
N GLN A 102 -13.69 -6.89 -7.14
CA GLN A 102 -14.54 -5.93 -7.82
C GLN A 102 -15.39 -6.62 -8.88
N GLU A 103 -16.69 -6.32 -8.87
CA GLU A 103 -17.60 -6.74 -9.92
C GLU A 103 -17.46 -5.81 -11.13
N VAL A 104 -17.30 -6.40 -12.32
CA VAL A 104 -17.05 -5.70 -13.58
C VAL A 104 -18.09 -6.12 -14.59
N SER A 105 -18.75 -5.14 -15.22
CA SER A 105 -19.90 -5.40 -16.11
C SER A 105 -19.92 -4.41 -17.28
N LYS A 106 -20.92 -4.55 -18.14
CA LYS A 106 -21.19 -3.55 -19.18
C LYS A 106 -21.51 -2.16 -18.60
N VAL A 107 -22.11 -2.09 -17.41
CA VAL A 107 -22.43 -0.83 -16.72
C VAL A 107 -21.16 -0.10 -16.31
N THR A 108 -20.13 -0.83 -15.87
CA THR A 108 -18.81 -0.24 -15.57
C THR A 108 -17.95 0.00 -16.82
N GLY A 109 -18.52 -0.22 -18.02
CA GLY A 109 -17.80 -0.13 -19.28
C GLY A 109 -16.71 -1.19 -19.43
N TRP A 110 -16.82 -2.31 -18.71
CA TRP A 110 -15.80 -3.37 -18.64
C TRP A 110 -14.43 -2.85 -18.16
N LYS A 111 -14.44 -1.93 -17.20
CA LYS A 111 -13.25 -1.37 -16.56
C LYS A 111 -13.31 -1.57 -15.05
N TYR A 112 -12.15 -1.62 -14.42
CA TYR A 112 -11.99 -1.67 -12.97
C TYR A 112 -10.77 -0.87 -12.51
N GLU A 113 -10.79 -0.46 -11.25
CA GLU A 113 -9.75 0.36 -10.63
C GLU A 113 -9.70 0.09 -9.13
N PHE A 114 -8.52 -0.29 -8.64
CA PHE A 114 -8.21 -0.40 -7.22
C PHE A 114 -7.28 0.77 -6.83
N LYS A 115 -7.74 1.62 -5.90
CA LYS A 115 -7.04 2.84 -5.45
C LYS A 115 -6.36 2.63 -4.11
N ASP A 116 -5.51 3.58 -3.76
CA ASP A 116 -4.90 3.72 -2.43
C ASP A 116 -4.14 2.46 -1.98
N LEU A 117 -3.54 1.74 -2.94
CA LEU A 117 -2.78 0.54 -2.67
C LEU A 117 -1.43 0.91 -2.08
N ALA A 118 -1.10 0.38 -0.90
CA ALA A 118 0.22 0.56 -0.32
C ALA A 118 1.30 0.00 -1.26
N ALA A 119 2.34 0.77 -1.57
CA ALA A 119 3.41 0.34 -2.45
C ALA A 119 4.45 -0.51 -1.73
N TYR A 120 4.58 -0.37 -0.41
CA TYR A 120 5.58 -1.04 0.41
C TYR A 120 4.97 -1.57 1.71
N ASP A 121 5.52 -2.68 2.22
CA ASP A 121 5.20 -3.19 3.55
C ASP A 121 5.92 -2.41 4.68
N THR A 122 5.69 -2.82 5.93
CA THR A 122 6.27 -2.18 7.12
C THR A 122 7.80 -2.25 7.17
N GLU A 123 8.41 -3.22 6.48
CA GLU A 123 9.86 -3.42 6.37
C GLU A 123 10.45 -2.66 5.17
N GLY A 124 9.61 -1.97 4.39
CA GLY A 124 10.01 -1.18 3.21
C GLY A 124 10.18 -2.00 1.94
N LYS A 125 9.74 -3.27 1.91
CA LYS A 125 9.77 -4.10 0.71
C LYS A 125 8.54 -3.84 -0.15
N ALA A 126 8.73 -3.74 -1.47
CA ALA A 126 7.63 -3.43 -2.38
C ALA A 126 6.60 -4.55 -2.45
N TYR A 127 5.31 -4.18 -2.40
CA TYR A 127 4.22 -5.10 -2.68
C TYR A 127 4.14 -5.40 -4.18
N LYS A 128 3.95 -6.69 -4.52
CA LYS A 128 3.59 -7.11 -5.87
C LYS A 128 2.07 -7.18 -5.97
N TYR A 129 1.51 -6.42 -6.91
CA TYR A 129 0.08 -6.47 -7.22
C TYR A 129 -0.18 -7.17 -8.54
N GLU A 130 -1.18 -8.05 -8.54
CA GLU A 130 -1.64 -8.80 -9.70
C GLU A 130 -3.17 -8.84 -9.68
N VAL A 131 -3.77 -9.10 -10.84
CA VAL A 131 -5.20 -9.36 -10.94
C VAL A 131 -5.47 -10.77 -11.43
N LYS A 132 -6.57 -11.32 -10.97
CA LYS A 132 -7.10 -12.60 -11.42
C LYS A 132 -8.59 -12.46 -11.65
N GLU A 133 -9.12 -13.23 -12.59
CA GLU A 133 -10.56 -13.39 -12.73
C GLU A 133 -11.01 -14.69 -12.05
N GLN A 134 -12.17 -14.64 -11.39
CA GLN A 134 -12.86 -15.87 -11.03
C GLN A 134 -13.27 -16.64 -12.28
N ALA A 135 -13.24 -17.98 -12.21
CA ALA A 135 -13.52 -18.81 -13.36
C ALA A 135 -14.92 -18.54 -13.93
N VAL A 136 -14.98 -18.23 -15.22
CA VAL A 136 -16.24 -18.05 -15.95
C VAL A 136 -16.51 -19.31 -16.78
N PRO A 137 -17.61 -20.04 -16.54
CA PRO A 137 -17.93 -21.26 -17.28
C PRO A 137 -17.94 -21.04 -18.81
N GLY A 138 -17.26 -21.91 -19.55
CA GLY A 138 -17.18 -21.85 -21.01
C GLY A 138 -16.20 -20.82 -21.57
N TYR A 139 -15.38 -20.20 -20.71
CA TYR A 139 -14.36 -19.24 -21.13
C TYR A 139 -12.99 -19.58 -20.55
N GLU A 140 -11.96 -19.32 -21.35
CA GLU A 140 -10.58 -19.32 -20.91
C GLU A 140 -10.15 -17.86 -20.66
N SER A 141 -9.58 -17.61 -19.48
CA SER A 141 -9.17 -16.27 -19.04
C SER A 141 -7.65 -16.09 -19.16
N LYS A 142 -7.22 -14.97 -19.74
CA LYS A 142 -5.81 -14.58 -19.83
C LYS A 142 -5.61 -13.15 -19.35
N VAL A 143 -4.63 -12.97 -18.46
CA VAL A 143 -4.20 -11.67 -17.95
C VAL A 143 -2.93 -11.22 -18.67
N SER A 144 -2.90 -9.97 -19.15
CA SER A 144 -1.73 -9.33 -19.75
C SER A 144 -1.48 -7.98 -19.08
N GLY A 145 -0.46 -7.91 -18.22
CA GLY A 145 -0.31 -6.80 -17.28
C GLY A 145 -1.49 -6.80 -16.31
N THR A 146 -2.41 -5.86 -16.50
CA THR A 146 -3.64 -5.74 -15.73
C THR A 146 -4.90 -5.89 -16.58
N ASP A 147 -4.79 -6.15 -17.87
CA ASP A 147 -5.96 -6.36 -18.74
C ASP A 147 -6.34 -7.85 -18.77
N ILE A 148 -7.65 -8.11 -18.73
CA ILE A 148 -8.23 -9.46 -18.76
C ILE A 148 -8.88 -9.69 -20.12
N THR A 149 -8.55 -10.81 -20.76
CA THR A 149 -9.22 -11.28 -21.97
C THR A 149 -9.87 -12.64 -21.71
N ASN A 150 -11.18 -12.73 -21.91
CA ASN A 150 -11.86 -14.04 -21.99
C ASN A 150 -12.05 -14.47 -23.42
N THR A 151 -11.63 -15.68 -23.73
CA THR A 151 -11.86 -16.33 -25.02
C THR A 151 -12.89 -17.43 -24.83
N LYS A 152 -13.94 -17.43 -25.67
CA LYS A 152 -14.95 -18.50 -25.61
C LYS A 152 -14.27 -19.82 -25.99
N VAL A 153 -14.36 -20.81 -25.11
CA VAL A 153 -13.88 -22.15 -25.44
C VAL A 153 -15.02 -22.82 -26.21
N GLY A 154 -14.78 -23.13 -27.48
CA GLY A 154 -15.75 -23.87 -28.27
C GLY A 154 -16.03 -25.23 -27.62
N GLN A 155 -17.31 -25.62 -27.51
CA GLN A 155 -17.61 -27.03 -27.39
C GLN A 155 -17.20 -27.69 -28.70
N THR A 156 -16.06 -28.37 -28.72
CA THR A 156 -15.81 -29.38 -29.74
C THR A 156 -16.89 -30.45 -29.58
N LYS A 157 -17.95 -30.36 -30.39
CA LYS A 157 -18.77 -31.53 -30.68
C LYS A 157 -17.88 -32.48 -31.49
N VAL A 158 -17.58 -33.63 -30.89
CA VAL A 158 -17.09 -34.81 -31.61
C VAL A 158 -18.22 -35.37 -32.45
#